data_AF-T2J754-F1
#
_entry.id   AF-T2J754-F1
#
_cell.length_a   1.000
_cell.length_b   1.000
_cell.length_c   1.000
_cell.angle_alpha   90.00
_cell.angle_beta   90.00
_cell.angle_gamma   90.00
#
_symmetry.space_group_name_H-M   'P 1'
#
loop_
_entity.id
_entity.type
_entity.pdbx_description
1 polymer ?
#
loop_
_entity_poly.entity_id
_entity_poly.type
_entity_poly.pdbx_seq_one_letter_code
_entity_poly.pdbx_strand_id
1 'polypeptide(L)' 'MRGNQQQEAAVWETLQQAITDCSGFQQWQAQQETEPDVKSLDQQVRSYLRETLETLAY' A
#
# COMPACT_ATOMS: atom_id res chain seq x y z
N MET A 1 18.61 -2.21 21.11
CA MET A 1 18.17 -2.69 19.79
C MET A 1 17.05 -1.78 19.26
N ARG A 2 17.38 -0.61 18.71
CA ARG A 2 16.39 0.34 18.12
C ARG A 2 16.71 0.75 16.67
N GLY A 3 17.85 0.31 16.12
CA GLY A 3 18.26 0.64 14.75
C GLY A 3 17.39 0.01 13.66
N ASN A 4 16.87 -1.19 13.89
CA ASN A 4 16.04 -1.88 12.87
C ASN A 4 14.70 -1.18 12.63
N GLN A 5 14.00 -0.72 13.67
CA GLN A 5 12.66 -0.15 13.51
C GLN A 5 12.64 1.14 12.68
N GLN A 6 13.69 1.96 12.78
CA GLN A 6 13.82 3.18 11.96
C GLN A 6 14.10 2.83 10.51
N GLN A 7 14.87 1.77 10.26
CA GLN A 7 15.17 1.31 8.92
C GLN A 7 13.96 0.62 8.28
N GLU A 8 13.21 -0.17 9.04
CA GLU A 8 11.94 -0.75 8.63
C GLU A 8 10.91 0.33 8.26
N ALA A 9 10.82 1.40 9.06
CA ALA A 9 9.95 2.54 8.75
C ALA A 9 10.38 3.28 7.47
N ALA A 10 11.69 3.52 7.27
CA ALA A 10 12.20 4.16 6.06
C ALA A 10 11.98 3.29 4.79
N VAL A 11 12.14 1.97 4.93
CA VAL A 11 11.82 1.00 3.87
C VAL A 11 10.33 1.03 3.56
N TRP A 12 9.47 1.08 4.59
CA TRP A 12 8.03 1.16 4.42
C TRP A 12 7.60 2.43 3.69
N GLU A 13 8.09 3.61 4.09
CA GLU A 13 7.80 4.88 3.39
C GLU A 13 8.22 4.82 1.92
N THR A 14 9.42 4.29 1.63
CA THR A 14 9.90 4.15 0.26
C THR A 14 9.00 3.21 -0.56
N LEU A 15 8.56 2.10 0.05
CA LEU A 15 7.67 1.13 -0.58
C LEU A 15 6.29 1.75 -0.85
N GLN A 16 5.74 2.50 0.10
CA GLN A 16 4.48 3.23 -0.07
C GLN A 16 4.57 4.22 -1.22
N GLN A 17 5.64 4.99 -1.31
CA GLN A 17 5.86 5.91 -2.42
C GLN A 17 5.93 5.18 -3.76
N ALA A 18 6.72 4.11 -3.86
CA ALA A 18 6.83 3.32 -5.08
C ALA A 18 5.49 2.68 -5.51
N ILE A 19 4.68 2.24 -4.55
CA ILE A 19 3.34 1.69 -4.82
C ILE A 19 2.40 2.81 -5.25
N THR A 20 2.42 3.96 -4.59
CA THR A 20 1.56 5.10 -4.90
C THR A 20 1.84 5.67 -6.29
N ASP A 21 3.11 5.63 -6.71
CA ASP A 21 3.55 6.04 -8.05
C ASP A 21 3.22 4.99 -9.14
N CYS A 22 2.87 3.76 -8.74
CA CYS A 22 2.55 2.69 -9.67
C CYS A 22 1.14 2.87 -10.26
N SER A 23 1.04 2.78 -11.59
CA SER A 23 -0.22 2.96 -12.33
C SER A 23 -1.32 1.99 -11.90
N GLY A 24 -0.95 0.78 -11.46
CA GLY A 24 -1.90 -0.22 -10.93
C GLY A 24 -2.56 0.20 -9.62
N PHE A 25 -1.80 0.85 -8.72
CA PHE A 25 -2.33 1.34 -7.45
C PHE A 25 -3.26 2.53 -7.66
N GLN A 26 -2.91 3.48 -8.53
CA GLN A 26 -3.77 4.63 -8.84
C GLN A 26 -5.12 4.21 -9.40
N GLN A 27 -5.14 3.20 -10.30
CA GLN A 27 -6.37 2.66 -10.85
C GLN A 27 -7.20 1.89 -9.81
N TRP A 28 -6.54 1.17 -8.89
CA TRP A 28 -7.20 0.49 -7.77
C TRP A 28 -7.76 1.49 -6.76
N GLN A 29 -7.01 2.55 -6.42
CA GLN A 29 -7.42 3.63 -5.53
C GLN A 29 -8.67 4.34 -6.06
N ALA A 30 -8.71 4.66 -7.36
CA ALA A 30 -9.88 5.27 -8.00
C ALA A 30 -11.15 4.38 -7.92
N GLN A 31 -10.98 3.05 -7.88
CA GLN A 31 -12.10 2.12 -7.64
C GLN A 31 -12.54 2.14 -6.17
N GLN A 32 -11.59 2.24 -5.23
CA GLN A 32 -11.86 2.30 -3.80
C GLN A 32 -12.42 3.64 -3.31
N GLU A 33 -12.14 4.77 -3.97
CA GLU A 33 -12.69 6.10 -3.63
C GLU A 33 -14.23 6.17 -3.71
N THR A 34 -14.87 5.14 -4.27
CA THR A 34 -16.33 4.99 -4.27
C THR A 34 -16.86 4.50 -2.92
N GLU A 35 -16.01 3.92 -2.06
CA GLU A 35 -16.38 3.53 -0.69
C GLU A 35 -16.33 4.75 0.25
N PRO A 36 -17.38 4.99 1.07
CA PRO A 36 -17.45 6.16 1.95
C PRO A 36 -16.47 6.13 3.13
N ASP A 37 -15.76 5.02 3.33
CA ASP A 37 -14.72 4.88 4.36
C ASP A 37 -13.37 5.31 3.76
N VAL A 38 -13.01 6.57 3.98
CA VAL A 38 -11.73 7.14 3.56
C VAL A 38 -10.61 6.43 4.33
N LYS A 39 -10.12 5.32 3.77
CA LYS A 39 -8.96 4.58 4.29
C LYS A 39 -7.72 5.46 4.13
N SER A 40 -6.89 5.55 5.17
CA SER A 40 -5.59 6.23 5.07
C SER A 40 -4.72 5.59 3.98
N LEU A 41 -3.79 6.34 3.38
CA LEU A 41 -2.84 5.83 2.36
C LEU A 41 -2.17 4.53 2.80
N ASP A 42 -1.81 4.43 4.09
CA ASP A 42 -1.23 3.23 4.68
C ASP A 42 -2.15 2.00 4.58
N GLN A 43 -3.43 2.17 4.88
CA GLN A 43 -4.41 1.10 4.77
C GLN A 43 -4.68 0.74 3.31
N GLN A 44 -4.74 1.73 2.42
CA GLN A 44 -4.90 1.51 0.98
C GLN A 44 -3.74 0.69 0.41
N VAL A 45 -2.50 1.07 0.73
CA VAL A 45 -1.29 0.34 0.30
C VAL A 45 -1.30 -1.09 0.84
N ARG A 46 -1.68 -1.29 2.11
CA ARG A 46 -1.77 -2.63 2.72
C ARG A 46 -2.86 -3.49 2.09
N SER A 47 -4.03 -2.92 1.80
CA SER A 47 -5.12 -3.61 1.11
C SER A 47 -4.73 -4.00 -0.30
N TYR A 48 -4.14 -3.08 -1.07
CA TYR A 48 -3.64 -3.36 -2.41
C TYR A 48 -2.59 -4.48 -2.42
N LEU A 49 -1.59 -4.42 -1.54
CA LEU A 49 -0.58 -5.47 -1.41
C LEU A 49 -1.22 -6.82 -1.09
N ARG A 50 -2.19 -6.84 -0.19
CA ARG A 50 -2.89 -8.06 0.20
C ARG A 50 -3.68 -8.64 -0.98
N GLU A 51 -4.45 -7.84 -1.70
CA GLU A 51 -5.18 -8.28 -2.90
C GLU A 51 -4.24 -8.78 -4.00
N THR A 52 -3.12 -8.07 -4.22
CA THR A 52 -2.13 -8.46 -5.23
C THR A 52 -1.48 -9.80 -4.88
N LEU A 53 -1.19 -10.03 -3.59
CA LEU A 53 -0.65 -11.29 -3.09
C LEU A 53 -1.68 -12.43 -3.17
N GLU A 54 -2.95 -12.16 -2.85
CA GLU A 54 -4.05 -13.13 -2.97
C GLU A 54 -4.26 -13.54 -4.44
N THR A 55 -4.11 -12.61 -5.38
CA THR A 55 -4.26 -12.86 -6.83
C THR A 55 -3.12 -13.71 -7.41
N LEU A 56 -1.90 -13.60 -6.87
CA LEU A 56 -0.75 -14.40 -7.30
C LEU A 56 -0.66 -15.78 -6.63
N ALA A 57 -1.45 -16.03 -5.59
CA ALA A 57 -1.46 -17.29 -4.85
C ALA A 57 -2.41 -18.35 -5.45
N TYR A 58 -3.00 -18.07 -6.61
CA TYR A 58 -3.94 -18.94 -7.31
C TYR A 58 -3.30 -19.50 -8.60
#